data_AF-A0A9E1XMZ5-F1
#
_entry.id   AF-A0A9E1XMZ5-F1
#
_cell.length_a   1.000
_cell.length_b   1.000
_cell.length_c   1.000
_cell.angle_alpha   90.00
_cell.angle_beta   90.00
_cell.angle_gamma   90.00
#
_symmetry.space_group_name_H-M   'P 1'
#
loop_
_entity.id
_entity.type
_entity.pdbx_description
1 polymer ?
#
loop_
_entity_poly.entity_id
_entity_poly.type
_entity_poly.pdbx_seq_one_letter_code
_entity_poly.pdbx_strand_id
1 'polypeptide(L)'
;MDTSAIVRAIDGHADVKGRPLAIYADFYAQDSTVGVYRSLHLAIAERAGLDHFIYTGTIIGGTRKFCHDNLGHTYTRAEIATMDNLSWHGKSAPPLTSCGGYNCRHHWQAADPGWLKAR
;
A
#
# COMPACT_ATOMS: atom_id res chain seq x y z
N MET A 1 39.16 -2.54 -2.11
CA MET A 1 38.32 -2.41 -0.91
C MET A 1 37.52 -3.70 -0.81
N ASP A 2 37.61 -4.41 0.32
CA ASP A 2 36.87 -5.65 0.53
C ASP A 2 35.37 -5.32 0.67
N THR A 3 34.62 -5.55 -0.39
CA THR A 3 33.18 -5.28 -0.43
C THR A 3 32.38 -6.27 0.42
N SER A 4 32.95 -7.41 0.82
CA SER A 4 32.24 -8.43 1.60
C SER A 4 31.91 -7.97 3.02
N ALA A 5 32.82 -7.22 3.66
CA ALA A 5 32.61 -6.62 4.97
C ALA A 5 31.49 -5.57 4.94
N ILE A 6 31.41 -4.79 3.86
CA ILE A 6 30.36 -3.78 3.65
C ILE A 6 29.00 -4.45 3.44
N VAL A 7 28.94 -5.45 2.56
CA VAL A 7 27.70 -6.20 2.27
C VAL A 7 27.17 -6.86 3.54
N ARG A 8 28.02 -7.50 4.35
CA ARG A 8 27.62 -8.13 5.61
C ARG A 8 27.08 -7.13 6.64
N ALA A 9 27.63 -5.91 6.68
CA ALA A 9 27.14 -4.85 7.57
C ALA A 9 25.74 -4.34 7.14
N ILE A 10 25.41 -4.39 5.85
CA ILE A 10 24.13 -3.96 5.30
C ILE A 10 23.07 -5.07 5.43
N ASP A 11 23.41 -6.29 5.00
CA ASP A 11 22.47 -7.41 4.89
C ASP A 11 22.19 -8.10 6.25
N GLY A 12 23.13 -7.97 7.18
CA GLY A 12 23.05 -8.58 8.51
C GLY A 12 23.11 -10.11 8.47
N HIS A 13 22.34 -10.76 9.35
CA HIS A 13 22.21 -12.22 9.37
C HIS A 13 21.30 -12.71 8.25
N ALA A 14 21.41 -13.98 7.88
CA ALA A 14 20.54 -14.62 6.91
C ALA A 14 19.50 -15.54 7.57
N ASP A 15 18.34 -15.71 6.94
CA ASP A 15 17.34 -16.71 7.33
C ASP A 15 17.81 -18.14 7.01
N VAL A 16 16.99 -19.14 7.36
CA VAL A 16 17.29 -20.56 7.08
C VAL A 16 17.40 -20.89 5.59
N LYS A 17 16.96 -19.99 4.69
CA LYS A 17 17.03 -20.11 3.23
C LYS A 17 18.14 -19.24 2.63
N GLY A 18 18.98 -18.61 3.45
CA GLY A 18 20.08 -17.76 3.03
C GLY A 18 19.67 -16.34 2.60
N ARG A 19 18.43 -15.90 2.87
CA ARG A 19 17.96 -14.55 2.55
C ARG A 19 18.38 -13.57 3.64
N PRO A 20 18.91 -12.38 3.31
CA PRO A 20 19.24 -11.36 4.30
C PRO A 20 18.05 -11.01 5.18
N LEU A 21 18.22 -10.94 6.50
CA LEU A 21 17.14 -10.59 7.41
C LEU A 21 16.69 -9.12 7.25
N ALA A 22 17.57 -8.26 6.73
CA ALA A 22 17.26 -6.86 6.43
C ALA A 22 16.01 -6.70 5.54
N ILE A 23 15.77 -7.61 4.59
CA ILE A 23 14.61 -7.52 3.69
C ILE A 23 13.27 -7.65 4.44
N TYR A 24 13.25 -8.39 5.56
CA TYR A 24 12.06 -8.52 6.39
C TYR A 24 11.83 -7.30 7.24
N ALA A 25 12.91 -6.71 7.78
CA ALA A 25 12.82 -5.49 8.56
C ALA A 25 12.17 -4.37 7.74
N ASP A 26 12.62 -4.17 6.50
CA ASP A 26 12.04 -3.18 5.59
C ASP A 26 10.57 -3.47 5.28
N PHE A 27 10.24 -4.73 4.98
CA PHE A 27 8.88 -5.16 4.72
C PHE A 27 7.94 -4.86 5.90
N TYR A 28 8.35 -5.23 7.13
CA TYR A 28 7.53 -5.01 8.32
C TYR A 28 7.42 -3.54 8.67
N ALA A 29 8.51 -2.78 8.57
CA ALA A 29 8.51 -1.34 8.83
C ALA A 29 7.56 -0.61 7.88
N GLN A 30 7.62 -0.95 6.59
CA GLN A 30 6.71 -0.40 5.60
C GLN A 30 5.26 -0.80 5.92
N ASP A 31 4.95 -2.10 5.96
CA ASP A 31 3.58 -2.60 6.04
C ASP A 31 2.87 -2.18 7.32
N SER A 32 3.57 -2.17 8.46
CA SER A 32 3.00 -1.68 9.71
C SER A 32 2.66 -0.19 9.64
N THR A 33 3.57 0.63 9.10
CA THR A 33 3.39 2.07 9.00
C THR A 33 2.25 2.45 8.05
N VAL A 34 2.24 1.91 6.82
CA VAL A 34 1.14 2.18 5.87
C VAL A 34 -0.18 1.56 6.33
N GLY A 35 -0.15 0.40 7.00
CA GLY A 35 -1.35 -0.21 7.57
C GLY A 35 -2.02 0.69 8.61
N VAL A 36 -1.24 1.23 9.55
CA VAL A 36 -1.76 2.16 10.57
C VAL A 36 -2.27 3.45 9.92
N TYR A 37 -1.51 4.04 8.98
CA TYR A 37 -1.93 5.24 8.26
C TYR A 37 -3.28 5.05 7.57
N ARG A 38 -3.47 3.96 6.82
CA ARG A 38 -4.72 3.68 6.10
C ARG A 38 -5.90 3.51 7.05
N SER A 39 -5.74 2.76 8.13
CA SER A 39 -6.80 2.57 9.13
C SER A 39 -7.20 3.87 9.82
N LEU A 40 -6.23 4.69 10.21
CA LEU A 40 -6.50 6.02 10.79
C LEU A 40 -7.19 6.94 9.78
N HIS A 41 -6.71 6.96 8.54
CA HIS A 41 -7.28 7.77 7.47
C HIS A 41 -8.74 7.41 7.20
N LEU A 42 -9.08 6.12 7.17
CA LEU A 42 -10.47 5.66 7.02
C LEU A 42 -11.36 6.10 8.19
N ALA A 43 -10.87 6.01 9.43
CA ALA A 43 -11.62 6.43 10.61
C ALA A 43 -11.84 7.96 10.64
N ILE A 44 -10.86 8.74 10.18
CA ILE A 44 -10.99 10.19 10.02
C ILE A 44 -12.01 10.51 8.92
N ALA A 45 -11.94 9.83 7.78
CA ALA A 45 -12.88 10.00 6.69
C ALA A 45 -14.33 9.71 7.11
N GLU A 46 -14.53 8.62 7.86
CA GLU A 46 -15.84 8.26 8.42
C GLU A 46 -16.38 9.36 9.36
N ARG A 47 -15.54 9.87 10.29
CA ARG A 47 -15.91 10.97 11.19
C ARG A 47 -16.21 12.27 10.45
N ALA A 48 -15.57 12.50 9.32
CA ALA A 48 -15.79 13.66 8.46
C ALA A 48 -17.00 13.50 7.52
N GLY A 49 -17.67 12.33 7.52
CA GLY A 49 -18.79 12.06 6.62
C GLY A 49 -18.36 11.88 5.14
N LEU A 50 -17.09 11.56 4.88
CA LEU A 50 -16.56 11.33 3.54
C LEU A 50 -16.69 9.85 3.16
N ASP A 51 -17.27 9.59 1.99
CA ASP A 51 -17.44 8.23 1.44
C ASP A 51 -16.73 8.01 0.09
N HIS A 52 -16.19 9.05 -0.53
CA HIS A 52 -15.43 8.94 -1.78
C HIS A 52 -13.93 8.96 -1.52
N PHE A 53 -13.21 8.16 -2.29
CA PHE A 53 -11.78 7.97 -2.17
C PHE A 53 -11.12 7.96 -3.55
N ILE A 54 -10.10 8.79 -3.74
CA ILE A 54 -9.21 8.73 -4.90
C ILE A 54 -8.02 7.82 -4.60
N TYR A 55 -7.69 6.91 -5.51
CA TYR A 55 -6.53 6.04 -5.38
C TYR A 55 -5.26 6.77 -5.81
N THR A 56 -4.32 6.96 -4.90
CA THR A 56 -3.12 7.75 -5.13
C THR A 56 -1.85 6.97 -4.81
N GLY A 57 -0.76 7.36 -5.48
CA GLY A 57 0.57 6.79 -5.28
C GLY A 57 1.43 6.95 -6.52
N THR A 58 2.56 6.24 -6.54
CA THR A 58 3.54 6.34 -7.62
C THR A 58 3.75 4.99 -8.28
N ILE A 59 3.66 4.97 -9.62
CA ILE A 59 4.01 3.83 -10.45
C ILE A 59 5.53 3.67 -10.48
N ILE A 60 5.98 2.47 -10.13
CA ILE A 60 7.36 1.96 -10.27
C ILE A 60 7.36 0.60 -10.96
N GLY A 61 8.54 0.07 -11.30
CA GLY A 61 8.68 -1.22 -11.99
C GLY A 61 7.98 -2.41 -11.31
N GLY A 62 7.85 -2.40 -9.97
CA GLY A 62 7.13 -3.44 -9.22
C GLY A 62 5.63 -3.19 -9.02
N THR A 63 5.03 -2.25 -9.74
CA THR A 63 3.62 -1.90 -9.53
C THR A 63 2.71 -3.00 -10.06
N ARG A 64 1.80 -3.47 -9.20
CA ARG A 64 0.81 -4.48 -9.55
C ARG A 64 -0.26 -3.91 -10.47
N LYS A 65 -0.83 -4.76 -11.33
CA LYS A 65 -1.93 -4.38 -12.24
C LYS A 65 -3.09 -3.71 -11.50
N PHE A 66 -3.49 -4.25 -10.34
CA PHE A 66 -4.50 -3.62 -9.47
C PHE A 66 -4.18 -2.14 -9.18
N CYS A 67 -2.94 -1.83 -8.78
CA CYS A 67 -2.59 -0.45 -8.44
C CYS A 67 -2.57 0.45 -9.69
N HIS A 68 -2.11 -0.09 -10.81
CA HIS A 68 -2.06 0.64 -12.08
C HIS A 68 -3.46 0.98 -12.58
N ASP A 69 -4.38 0.01 -12.58
CA ASP A 69 -5.75 0.17 -13.09
C ASP A 69 -6.59 1.15 -12.25
N ASN A 70 -6.30 1.26 -10.95
CA ASN A 70 -7.07 2.14 -10.06
C ASN A 70 -6.47 3.54 -9.92
N LEU A 71 -5.22 3.78 -10.36
CA LEU A 71 -4.53 5.05 -10.12
C LEU A 71 -5.31 6.25 -10.69
N GLY A 72 -5.58 7.24 -9.84
CA GLY A 72 -6.32 8.44 -10.21
C GLY A 72 -7.84 8.27 -10.27
N HIS A 73 -8.34 7.04 -10.21
CA HIS A 73 -9.77 6.79 -10.15
C HIS A 73 -10.33 7.06 -8.76
N THR A 74 -11.59 7.49 -8.73
CA THR A 74 -12.35 7.74 -7.51
C THR A 74 -13.44 6.71 -7.37
N TYR A 75 -13.60 6.19 -6.16
CA TYR A 75 -14.60 5.18 -5.82
C TYR A 75 -15.25 5.53 -4.48
N THR A 76 -16.48 5.05 -4.29
CA THR A 76 -17.14 4.98 -3.00
C THR A 76 -16.57 3.85 -2.16
N ARG A 77 -16.80 3.89 -0.84
CA ARG A 77 -16.44 2.78 0.06
C ARG A 77 -17.06 1.45 -0.39
N ALA A 78 -18.31 1.50 -0.86
CA ALA A 78 -19.04 0.32 -1.35
C ALA A 78 -18.39 -0.28 -2.60
N GLU A 79 -18.00 0.55 -3.58
CA GLU A 79 -17.31 0.09 -4.79
C GLU A 79 -15.97 -0.55 -4.46
N ILE A 80 -15.19 0.04 -3.55
CA ILE A 80 -13.91 -0.54 -3.10
C ILE A 80 -14.13 -1.89 -2.40
N ALA A 81 -15.21 -2.05 -1.62
CA ALA A 81 -15.51 -3.31 -0.97
C ALA A 81 -15.78 -4.44 -1.99
N THR A 82 -16.36 -4.13 -3.15
CA THR A 82 -16.58 -5.14 -4.21
C THR A 82 -15.26 -5.66 -4.80
N MET A 83 -14.20 -4.86 -4.75
CA MET A 83 -12.86 -5.25 -5.22
C MET A 83 -12.23 -6.36 -4.37
N ASP A 84 -12.78 -6.67 -3.20
CA ASP A 84 -12.28 -7.79 -2.39
C ASP A 84 -12.52 -9.15 -3.06
N ASN A 85 -13.41 -9.25 -4.05
CA ASN A 85 -13.58 -10.47 -4.83
C ASN A 85 -12.45 -10.69 -5.86
N LEU A 86 -11.61 -9.68 -6.11
CA LEU A 86 -10.50 -9.79 -7.04
C LEU A 86 -9.31 -10.50 -6.39
N SER A 87 -8.53 -11.19 -7.23
CA SER A 87 -7.32 -11.92 -6.84
C SER A 87 -6.13 -11.48 -7.66
N TRP A 88 -4.99 -11.24 -6.99
CA TRP A 88 -3.71 -10.92 -7.63
C TRP A 88 -2.54 -11.25 -6.70
N HIS A 89 -1.35 -11.33 -7.27
CA HIS A 89 -0.15 -11.60 -6.51
C HIS A 89 0.14 -10.51 -5.46
N GLY A 90 0.12 -10.91 -4.19
CA GLY A 90 0.48 -10.06 -3.06
C GLY A 90 -0.65 -9.27 -2.43
N LYS A 91 -1.90 -9.56 -2.81
CA LYS A 91 -3.07 -9.20 -2.00
C LYS A 91 -2.91 -9.79 -0.59
N SER A 92 -3.08 -8.97 0.46
CA SER A 92 -2.91 -9.38 1.85
C SER A 92 -4.16 -9.22 2.72
N ALA A 93 -5.04 -8.28 2.38
CA ALA A 93 -6.30 -8.02 3.08
C ALA A 93 -7.32 -7.38 2.11
N PRO A 94 -8.50 -6.97 2.60
CA PRO A 94 -9.45 -6.21 1.78
C PRO A 94 -8.83 -4.92 1.22
N PRO A 95 -9.12 -4.56 -0.04
CA PRO A 95 -8.46 -3.43 -0.70
C PRO A 95 -8.67 -2.09 -0.01
N LEU A 96 -9.74 -1.95 0.78
CA LEU A 96 -10.02 -0.75 1.56
C LEU A 96 -8.89 -0.44 2.57
N THR A 97 -8.34 -1.47 3.24
CA THR A 97 -7.30 -1.28 4.27
C THR A 97 -5.90 -1.63 3.77
N SER A 98 -5.76 -2.50 2.77
CA SER A 98 -4.44 -2.89 2.24
C SER A 98 -4.10 -2.33 0.86
N CYS A 99 -5.04 -1.68 0.16
CA CYS A 99 -4.87 -1.28 -1.24
C CYS A 99 -4.38 -2.49 -2.08
N GLY A 100 -3.32 -2.31 -2.88
CA GLY A 100 -2.66 -3.38 -3.63
C GLY A 100 -1.96 -4.48 -2.82
N GLY A 101 -2.05 -4.49 -1.49
CA GLY A 101 -1.55 -5.53 -0.61
C GLY A 101 -0.19 -5.22 0.03
N TYR A 102 0.62 -6.26 0.26
CA TYR A 102 1.89 -6.12 0.96
C TYR A 102 2.87 -5.20 0.20
N ASN A 103 3.69 -4.47 0.96
CA ASN A 103 4.67 -3.49 0.48
C ASN A 103 4.07 -2.47 -0.50
N CYS A 104 2.76 -2.25 -0.44
CA CYS A 104 2.09 -1.29 -1.30
C CYS A 104 2.30 0.11 -0.74
N ARG A 105 2.68 1.05 -1.61
CA ARG A 105 2.87 2.47 -1.28
C ARG A 105 1.68 3.34 -1.66
N HIS A 106 0.69 2.77 -2.33
CA HIS A 106 -0.55 3.46 -2.68
C HIS A 106 -1.45 3.60 -1.46
N HIS A 107 -2.34 4.57 -1.49
CA HIS A 107 -3.29 4.80 -0.43
C HIS A 107 -4.57 5.40 -1.00
N TRP A 108 -5.65 5.25 -0.24
CA TRP A 108 -6.90 5.94 -0.51
C TRP A 108 -6.82 7.34 0.10
N GLN A 109 -7.07 8.37 -0.70
CA GLN A 109 -7.26 9.74 -0.19
C GLN A 109 -8.75 10.04 -0.18
N ALA A 110 -9.26 10.43 0.99
CA ALA A 110 -10.66 10.78 1.12
C ALA A 110 -10.88 12.10 0.39
N ALA A 111 -11.93 12.17 -0.41
CA ALA A 111 -12.23 13.32 -1.23
C ALA A 111 -13.73 13.60 -1.19
N ASP A 112 -14.10 14.87 -1.23
CA ASP A 112 -15.45 15.28 -1.57
C ASP A 112 -15.58 15.37 -3.10
N PRO A 113 -16.66 14.85 -3.71
CA PRO A 113 -16.89 14.97 -5.16
C PRO A 113 -16.86 16.41 -5.69
N GLY A 114 -17.20 17.40 -4.86
CA GLY A 114 -17.09 18.81 -5.18
C GLY A 114 -15.64 19.28 -5.38
N TRP A 115 -14.66 18.68 -4.69
CA TRP A 115 -13.24 19.00 -4.87
C TRP A 115 -12.68 18.43 -6.18
N LEU A 116 -13.23 17.29 -6.62
CA LEU A 116 -12.75 16.59 -7.82
C LEU A 116 -13.16 17.29 -9.12
N LYS A 117 -14.25 18.06 -9.10
CA LYS A 117 -14.71 18.87 -10.26
C LYS A 117 -13.82 20.07 -10.56
N ALA A 118 -12.98 20.47 -9.61
CA ALA A 118 -12.09 21.62 -9.74
C ALA A 118 -10.66 21.25 -10.20
N ARG A 119 -10.43 19.99 -10.58
CA ARG A 119 -9.15 19.47 -11.07
C ARG A 119 -9.15 19.21 -12.56
#